data_AF-A0AAU1DA66-F1
#
_entry.id   AF-A0AAU1DA66-F1
#
_cell.length_a   1.000
_cell.length_b   1.000
_cell.length_c   1.000
_cell.angle_alpha   90.00
_cell.angle_beta   90.00
_cell.angle_gamma   90.00
#
_symmetry.space_group_name_H-M   'P 1'
#
loop_
_entity.id
_entity.type
_entity.pdbx_description
1 polymer ?
#
loop_
_entity_poly.entity_id
_entity_poly.type
_entity_poly.pdbx_seq_one_letter_code
_entity_poly.pdbx_strand_id
1 'polypeptide(L)'
;MNVTELLMDLQARQNKATTRAGQLRDQIEHLTAALAEAEAHLAELATTRKVIAELAPTGAESEPPESATAYQAILNAFNTHPDQAFRVRELHELLGMPTDDPAMNVTRSRLGRLTRQGFLTQLGRGRYQIRA
;
A
#
# COMPACT_ATOMS: atom_id res chain seq x y z
N MET A 1 -57.43 10.01 -20.14
CA MET A 1 -56.97 9.49 -18.85
C MET A 1 -57.91 9.99 -17.77
N ASN A 2 -58.50 9.09 -16.98
CA ASN A 2 -59.44 9.47 -15.92
C ASN A 2 -58.73 9.57 -14.55
N VAL A 3 -59.42 10.12 -13.54
CA VAL A 3 -58.86 10.34 -12.20
C VAL A 3 -58.43 9.02 -11.54
N THR A 4 -59.16 7.93 -11.77
CA THR A 4 -58.86 6.60 -11.21
C THR A 4 -57.56 6.02 -11.76
N GLU A 5 -57.30 6.15 -13.06
CA GLU A 5 -56.04 5.75 -13.71
C GLU A 5 -54.85 6.54 -13.15
N LEU A 6 -55.02 7.86 -12.95
CA LEU A 6 -53.99 8.71 -12.37
C LEU A 6 -53.64 8.29 -10.92
N LEU A 7 -54.65 7.98 -10.11
CA LEU A 7 -54.45 7.51 -8.74
C LEU A 7 -53.75 6.14 -8.70
N MET A 8 -54.08 5.23 -9.62
CA MET A 8 -53.39 3.94 -9.73
C MET A 8 -51.92 4.10 -10.10
N ASP A 9 -51.60 4.96 -11.07
CA ASP A 9 -50.20 5.24 -11.44
C ASP A 9 -49.42 5.89 -10.28
N LEU A 10 -50.04 6.84 -9.57
CA LEU A 10 -49.43 7.45 -8.39
C LEU A 10 -49.15 6.40 -7.29
N GLN A 11 -50.09 5.49 -7.02
CA GLN A 11 -49.89 4.41 -6.06
C GLN A 11 -48.74 3.49 -6.47
N ALA A 12 -48.64 3.14 -7.75
CA ALA A 12 -47.54 2.32 -8.28
C ALA A 12 -46.18 3.01 -8.09
N ARG A 13 -46.11 4.32 -8.37
CA ARG A 13 -44.91 5.13 -8.12
C ARG A 13 -44.55 5.19 -6.64
N GLN A 14 -45.53 5.35 -5.76
CA GLN A 14 -45.31 5.39 -4.32
C GLN A 14 -44.82 4.05 -3.76
N ASN A 15 -45.37 2.94 -4.24
CA ASN A 15 -44.90 1.61 -3.87
C ASN A 15 -43.44 1.41 -4.32
N LYS A 16 -43.12 1.78 -5.57
CA LYS A 16 -41.74 1.70 -6.09
C LYS A 16 -40.77 2.57 -5.29
N ALA A 17 -41.17 3.79 -4.94
CA ALA A 17 -40.35 4.68 -4.11
C ALA A 17 -40.11 4.10 -2.71
N THR A 18 -41.14 3.51 -2.09
CA THR A 18 -41.04 2.84 -0.80
C THR A 18 -40.07 1.66 -0.84
N THR A 19 -40.19 0.80 -1.86
CA THR A 19 -39.27 -0.32 -2.05
C THR A 19 -37.83 0.17 -2.23
N ARG A 20 -37.62 1.20 -3.05
CA ARG A 20 -36.27 1.76 -3.26
C ARG A 20 -35.69 2.36 -1.99
N ALA A 21 -36.51 3.04 -1.19
CA ALA A 21 -36.11 3.59 0.09
C ALA A 21 -35.73 2.48 1.10
N GLY A 22 -36.45 1.36 1.11
CA GLY A 22 -36.08 0.18 1.90
C GLY A 22 -34.70 -0.35 1.52
N GLN A 23 -34.50 -0.64 0.22
CA GLN A 23 -33.23 -1.12 -0.30
C GLN A 23 -32.04 -0.19 0.01
N LEU A 24 -32.25 1.13 -0.04
CA LEU A 24 -31.21 2.09 0.31
C LEU A 24 -30.88 2.07 1.81
N ARG A 25 -31.86 1.87 2.68
CA ARG A 25 -31.61 1.70 4.13
C ARG A 25 -30.82 0.43 4.41
N ASP A 26 -31.20 -0.68 3.78
CA ASP A 26 -30.47 -1.95 3.93
C ASP A 26 -29.02 -1.82 3.45
N GLN A 27 -28.79 -1.10 2.34
CA GLN A 27 -27.44 -0.81 1.84
C GLN A 27 -26.63 0.05 2.80
N ILE A 28 -27.24 1.08 3.40
CA ILE A 28 -26.58 1.93 4.39
C ILE A 28 -26.19 1.11 5.61
N GLU A 29 -27.07 0.24 6.11
CA GLU A 29 -26.78 -0.64 7.25
C GLU A 29 -25.60 -1.57 6.95
N HIS A 30 -25.62 -2.23 5.79
CA HIS A 30 -24.53 -3.11 5.36
C HIS A 30 -23.19 -2.36 5.23
N LEU A 31 -23.18 -1.20 4.59
CA LEU A 31 -21.96 -0.40 4.43
C LEU A 31 -21.45 0.14 5.77
N THR A 32 -22.35 0.50 6.68
CA THR A 32 -21.97 0.95 8.03
C THR A 32 -21.30 -0.17 8.82
N ALA A 33 -21.82 -1.40 8.73
CA ALA A 33 -21.21 -2.56 9.37
C ALA A 33 -19.83 -2.87 8.77
N ALA A 34 -19.71 -2.88 7.44
CA ALA A 34 -18.45 -3.12 6.75
C ALA A 34 -17.38 -2.05 7.08
N LEU A 35 -17.80 -0.78 7.22
CA LEU A 35 -16.91 0.30 7.63
C LEU A 35 -16.39 0.08 9.06
N ALA A 36 -17.28 -0.27 10.00
CA ALA A 36 -16.88 -0.53 11.38
C ALA A 36 -15.89 -1.70 11.49
N GLU A 37 -16.07 -2.75 10.70
CA GLU A 37 -15.14 -3.88 10.62
C GLU A 37 -13.75 -3.44 10.08
N ALA A 38 -13.73 -2.65 9.01
CA ALA A 38 -12.48 -2.12 8.45
C ALA A 38 -11.75 -1.19 9.43
N GLU A 39 -12.47 -0.34 10.15
CA GLU A 39 -11.91 0.54 11.18
C GLU A 39 -11.33 -0.25 12.36
N ALA A 40 -12.01 -1.31 12.79
CA ALA A 40 -11.49 -2.21 13.83
C ALA A 40 -10.18 -2.88 13.40
N HIS A 41 -10.13 -3.40 12.16
CA HIS A 41 -8.90 -3.99 11.62
C HIS A 41 -7.76 -2.97 11.50
N LEU A 42 -8.04 -1.72 11.12
CA LEU A 42 -7.03 -0.67 11.10
C LEU A 42 -6.49 -0.37 12.50
N ALA A 43 -7.35 -0.37 13.53
CA ALA A 43 -6.93 -0.20 14.92
C ALA A 43 -6.04 -1.36 15.41
N GLU A 44 -6.36 -2.60 15.03
CA GLU A 44 -5.54 -3.78 15.31
C GLU A 44 -4.16 -3.68 14.65
N LEU A 45 -4.10 -3.26 13.38
CA LEU A 45 -2.84 -3.07 12.66
C LEU A 45 -2.01 -1.93 13.27
N ALA A 46 -2.63 -0.83 13.66
CA ALA A 46 -1.96 0.27 14.35
C ALA A 46 -1.35 -0.18 15.68
N THR A 47 -2.11 -0.97 16.45
CA THR A 47 -1.64 -1.57 17.70
C THR A 47 -0.48 -2.52 17.45
N THR A 48 -0.60 -3.40 16.46
CA THR A 48 0.46 -4.35 16.09
C THR A 48 1.74 -3.64 15.68
N ARG A 49 1.64 -2.55 14.89
CA ARG A 49 2.80 -1.73 14.52
C ARG A 49 3.48 -1.12 15.75
N LYS A 50 2.70 -0.62 16.72
CA LYS A 50 3.24 -0.08 17.97
C LYS A 50 3.98 -1.15 18.77
N VAL A 51 3.38 -2.33 18.93
CA VAL A 51 4.00 -3.46 19.63
C VAL A 51 5.30 -3.90 18.95
N ILE A 52 5.32 -4.02 17.61
CA ILE A 52 6.54 -4.34 16.86
C ILE A 52 7.62 -3.26 17.07
N ALA A 53 7.25 -1.98 17.07
CA ALA A 53 8.19 -0.89 17.30
C ALA A 53 8.78 -0.91 18.72
N GLU A 54 7.99 -1.28 19.74
CA GLU A 54 8.44 -1.43 21.12
C GLU A 54 9.31 -2.68 21.34
N LEU A 55 9.05 -3.77 20.61
CA LEU A 55 9.80 -5.02 20.69
C LEU A 55 11.03 -5.05 19.78
N ALA A 56 11.11 -4.17 18.79
CA ALA A 56 12.29 -4.03 17.94
C ALA A 56 13.49 -3.64 18.82
N PRO A 57 14.60 -4.40 18.79
CA PRO A 57 15.73 -4.11 19.65
C PRO A 57 16.26 -2.70 19.36
N THR A 58 16.30 -1.84 20.37
CA THR A 58 17.03 -0.55 20.41
C THR A 58 18.55 -0.75 20.39
N GLY A 59 19.05 -1.74 19.66
CA GLY A 59 20.40 -2.27 19.80
C GLY A 59 20.99 -2.91 18.54
N ALA A 60 20.46 -2.60 17.35
CA ALA A 60 21.37 -2.51 16.22
C ALA A 60 22.06 -1.16 16.37
N GLU A 61 23.37 -1.16 16.58
CA GLU A 61 24.24 -0.01 16.32
C GLU A 61 23.62 0.81 15.20
N SER A 62 23.15 2.01 15.52
CA SER A 62 22.48 2.88 14.58
C SER A 62 23.48 3.20 13.48
N GLU A 63 23.45 2.40 12.42
CA GLU A 63 23.87 2.83 11.11
C GLU A 63 23.10 4.15 10.89
N PRO A 64 23.79 5.26 10.59
CA PRO A 64 23.26 6.62 10.72
C PRO A 64 21.86 6.72 10.10
N PRO A 65 20.93 7.56 10.61
CA PRO A 65 19.54 7.62 10.13
C PRO A 65 19.38 7.75 8.60
N GLU A 66 20.43 8.24 7.92
CA GLU A 66 20.59 8.23 6.46
C GLU A 66 20.61 6.83 5.81
N SER A 67 21.09 5.79 6.49
CA SER A 67 21.17 4.42 5.95
C SER A 67 19.83 3.69 6.05
N ALA A 68 19.11 3.80 7.17
CA ALA A 68 17.79 3.22 7.34
C ALA A 68 16.77 3.84 6.37
N THR A 69 16.82 5.17 6.21
CA THR A 69 16.04 5.89 5.19
C THR A 69 16.44 5.49 3.77
N ALA A 70 17.72 5.26 3.50
CA ALA A 70 18.17 4.78 2.19
C ALA A 70 17.70 3.35 1.87
N TYR A 71 17.71 2.40 2.82
CA TYR A 71 17.16 1.06 2.58
C TYR A 71 15.65 1.11 2.29
N GLN A 72 14.90 1.93 3.03
CA GLN A 72 13.47 2.12 2.80
C GLN A 72 13.19 2.78 1.45
N ALA A 73 13.95 3.82 1.08
CA ALA A 73 13.82 4.48 -0.22
C ALA A 73 14.11 3.51 -1.38
N ILE A 74 15.15 2.68 -1.25
CA ILE A 74 15.50 1.64 -2.22
C ILE A 74 14.35 0.63 -2.36
N LEU A 75 13.84 0.08 -1.24
CA LEU A 75 12.74 -0.89 -1.28
C LEU A 75 11.44 -0.29 -1.83
N ASN A 76 11.11 0.94 -1.47
CA ASN A 76 9.94 1.65 -2.00
C ASN A 76 10.04 1.86 -3.51
N ALA A 77 11.23 2.19 -4.04
CA ALA A 77 11.43 2.30 -5.49
C ALA A 77 11.16 0.98 -6.22
N PHE A 78 11.64 -0.14 -5.68
CA PHE A 78 11.36 -1.47 -6.24
C PHE A 78 9.88 -1.87 -6.11
N ASN A 79 9.23 -1.55 -5.00
CA ASN A 79 7.81 -1.83 -4.80
C ASN A 79 6.90 -0.98 -5.71
N THR A 80 7.32 0.24 -6.05
CA THR A 80 6.59 1.12 -6.99
C THR A 80 6.71 0.62 -8.43
N HIS A 81 7.80 -0.11 -8.74
CA HIS A 81 8.10 -0.61 -10.09
C HIS A 81 8.42 -2.11 -10.05
N PRO A 82 7.41 -2.97 -9.75
CA PRO A 82 7.66 -4.39 -9.49
C PRO A 82 8.17 -5.13 -10.73
N ASP A 83 7.75 -4.72 -11.93
CA ASP A 83 8.15 -5.35 -13.20
C ASP A 83 9.48 -4.81 -13.76
N GLN A 84 10.11 -3.86 -13.08
CA GLN A 84 11.32 -3.19 -13.57
C GLN A 84 12.58 -3.65 -12.85
N ALA A 85 13.58 -4.07 -13.63
CA ALA A 85 14.89 -4.39 -13.13
C ALA A 85 15.84 -3.17 -13.23
N PHE A 86 16.28 -2.66 -12.07
CA PHE A 86 17.15 -1.49 -11.99
C PHE A 86 18.63 -1.87 -11.88
N ARG A 87 19.48 -1.09 -12.56
CA ARG A 87 20.90 -0.96 -12.23
C ARG A 87 21.09 0.08 -11.11
N VAL A 88 22.20 0.01 -10.41
CA VAL A 88 22.55 0.96 -9.32
C VAL A 88 22.49 2.40 -9.79
N ARG A 89 23.01 2.70 -10.98
CA ARG A 89 22.99 4.06 -11.53
C ARG A 89 21.56 4.55 -11.80
N GLU A 90 20.74 3.72 -12.42
CA GLU A 90 19.32 4.03 -12.72
C GLU A 90 18.53 4.25 -11.42
N LEU A 91 18.82 3.47 -10.38
CA LEU A 91 18.22 3.63 -9.07
C LEU A 91 18.64 4.94 -8.40
N HIS A 92 19.89 5.36 -8.52
CA HIS A 92 20.36 6.65 -8.01
C HIS A 92 19.72 7.82 -8.76
N GLU A 93 19.61 7.73 -10.08
CA GLU A 93 18.93 8.74 -10.91
C GLU A 93 17.44 8.86 -10.51
N LEU A 94 16.76 7.74 -10.28
CA LEU A 94 15.37 7.71 -9.82
C LEU A 94 15.18 8.32 -8.43
N LEU A 95 16.11 8.04 -7.51
CA LEU A 95 16.04 8.49 -6.11
C LEU A 95 16.67 9.88 -5.90
N GLY A 96 17.21 10.51 -6.95
CA GLY A 96 17.94 11.78 -6.83
C GLY A 96 19.21 11.69 -5.97
N MET A 97 19.82 10.49 -5.89
CA MET A 97 21.01 10.25 -5.08
C MET A 97 22.32 10.56 -5.85
N PRO A 98 23.40 10.95 -5.16
CA PRO A 98 24.70 11.19 -5.79
C PRO A 98 25.21 9.98 -6.57
N THR A 99 25.69 10.17 -7.79
CA THR A 99 26.16 9.09 -8.70
C THR A 99 27.68 8.91 -8.70
N ASP A 100 28.38 9.45 -7.71
CA ASP A 100 29.80 9.22 -7.50
C ASP A 100 30.08 7.76 -7.08
N ASP A 101 31.28 7.28 -7.40
CA ASP A 101 31.69 5.89 -7.15
C ASP A 101 31.55 5.45 -5.68
N PRO A 102 31.92 6.26 -4.67
CA PRO A 102 31.65 5.94 -3.27
C PRO A 102 30.17 5.69 -2.97
N ALA A 103 29.29 6.61 -3.36
CA ALA A 103 27.84 6.48 -3.13
C ALA A 103 27.26 5.23 -3.83
N MET A 104 27.66 4.97 -5.07
CA MET A 104 27.21 3.79 -5.81
C MET A 104 27.72 2.47 -5.20
N ASN A 105 28.93 2.44 -4.64
CA ASN A 105 29.49 1.24 -4.00
C ASN A 105 28.78 0.89 -2.69
N VAL A 106 28.38 1.90 -1.93
CA VAL A 106 27.53 1.72 -0.75
C VAL A 106 26.20 1.09 -1.17
N THR A 107 25.52 1.64 -2.19
CA THR A 107 24.25 1.09 -2.68
C THR A 107 24.40 -0.32 -3.25
N ARG A 108 25.46 -0.64 -3.99
CA ARG A 108 25.77 -2.02 -4.41
C ARG A 108 25.83 -2.99 -3.24
N SER A 109 26.50 -2.58 -2.16
CA SER A 109 26.62 -3.39 -0.94
C SER A 109 25.26 -3.62 -0.27
N ARG A 110 24.41 -2.58 -0.25
CA ARG A 110 23.03 -2.66 0.28
C ARG A 110 22.15 -3.58 -0.57
N LEU A 111 22.17 -3.44 -1.90
CA LEU A 111 21.43 -4.32 -2.82
C LEU A 111 21.88 -5.78 -2.67
N GLY A 112 23.18 -6.02 -2.49
CA GLY A 112 23.72 -7.35 -2.21
C GLY A 112 23.26 -7.95 -0.88
N ARG A 113 22.99 -7.13 0.15
CA ARG A 113 22.34 -7.61 1.39
C ARG A 113 20.87 -7.91 1.18
N LEU A 114 20.11 -6.99 0.55
CA LEU A 114 18.69 -7.18 0.29
C LEU A 114 18.41 -8.41 -0.58
N THR A 115 19.31 -8.72 -1.53
CA THR A 115 19.26 -9.95 -2.32
C THR A 115 19.48 -11.19 -1.46
N ARG A 116 20.48 -11.18 -0.56
CA ARG A 116 20.74 -12.28 0.37
C ARG A 116 19.62 -12.50 1.39
N GLN A 117 18.94 -11.44 1.79
CA GLN A 117 17.76 -11.48 2.67
C GLN A 117 16.49 -11.89 1.93
N GLY A 118 16.54 -12.03 0.59
CA GLY A 118 15.43 -12.50 -0.21
C GLY A 118 14.40 -11.44 -0.60
N PHE A 119 14.65 -10.15 -0.34
CA PHE A 119 13.77 -9.06 -0.77
C PHE A 119 13.90 -8.75 -2.27
N LEU A 120 15.11 -8.89 -2.82
CA LEU A 120 15.40 -8.64 -4.23
C LEU A 120 15.89 -9.91 -4.92
N THR A 121 15.65 -9.99 -6.22
CA THR A 121 16.25 -11.00 -7.11
C THR A 121 17.21 -10.33 -8.07
N GLN A 122 18.37 -10.96 -8.30
CA GLN A 122 19.33 -10.49 -9.29
C GLN A 122 19.08 -11.19 -10.64
N LEU A 123 18.54 -10.46 -11.61
CA LEU A 123 18.19 -10.99 -12.94
C LEU A 123 19.36 -11.02 -13.95
N GLY A 124 20.53 -10.51 -13.56
CA GLY A 124 21.72 -10.46 -14.41
C GLY A 124 22.81 -9.59 -13.79
N ARG A 125 23.94 -9.39 -14.48
CA ARG A 125 25.08 -8.61 -13.96
C ARG A 125 24.63 -7.20 -13.51
N GLY A 126 24.54 -7.00 -12.20
CA GLY A 126 24.19 -5.72 -11.58
C GLY A 126 22.75 -5.25 -11.80
N ARG A 127 21.81 -6.13 -12.19
CA ARG A 127 20.38 -5.80 -12.31
C ARG A 127 19.59 -6.48 -11.20
N TYR A 128 18.83 -5.69 -10.46
CA TYR A 128 18.02 -6.14 -9.33
C TYR A 128 16.56 -5.86 -9.63
N GLN A 129 15.66 -6.70 -9.14
CA GLN A 129 14.21 -6.51 -9.20
C GLN A 129 13.61 -6.93 -7.86
N ILE A 130 12.43 -6.40 -7.51
CA ILE A 130 11.68 -6.92 -6.37
C ILE A 130 11.43 -8.42 -6.57
N ARG A 131 11.54 -9.20 -5.49
CA ARG A 131 11.13 -10.59 -5.53
C ARG A 131 9.62 -10.66 -5.36
N ALA A 132 8.94 -11.26 -6.34
CA ALA A 132 7.52 -11.62 -6.26
C ALA A 132 7.29 -12.83 -5.33
#